data_AF-A0A9N9NMM7-F1
#
_entry.id   AF-A0A9N9NMM7-F1
#
_cell.length_a   1.000
_cell.length_b   1.000
_cell.length_c   1.000
_cell.angle_alpha   90.00
_cell.angle_beta   90.00
_cell.angle_gamma   90.00
#
_symmetry.space_group_name_H-M   'P 1'
#
loop_
_entity.id
_entity.type
_entity.pdbx_description
1 polymer ?
#
loop_
_entity_poly.entity_id
_entity_poly.type
_entity_poly.pdbx_seq_one_letter_code
_entity_poly.pdbx_strand_id
1 'polypeptide(L)'
;QTFCAFKKALDALDDYYTDPPKIFPSQLEFLYINSFTPIPNETSIQFSYLKQLHEDKLLFLVEQKSNNNVPKQLLNVPGRWHMIVMENLDNYEHLSLHVSTEVKGAFKEAVRKMHGAGFLHDNLRDLNILYQIKKKDNNEGVEAGRIDYTTTRYSSYLNPKIKRHHDAHSGYQIKQEHDDYM
;
A
#
# COMPACT_ATOMS: atom_id res chain seq x y z
N GLN A 1 -13.66 4.45 -5.96
CA GLN A 1 -13.52 5.61 -5.04
C GLN A 1 -12.23 5.59 -4.20
N THR A 2 -11.50 4.47 -4.13
CA THR A 2 -10.30 4.24 -3.29
C THR A 2 -9.06 5.09 -3.65
N PHE A 3 -8.94 5.51 -4.90
CA PHE A 3 -7.73 6.18 -5.43
C PHE A 3 -7.65 7.68 -5.08
N CYS A 4 -8.79 8.37 -4.96
CA CYS A 4 -8.81 9.76 -4.50
C CYS A 4 -8.24 9.92 -3.10
N ALA A 5 -8.38 8.90 -2.25
CA ALA A 5 -7.88 8.96 -0.89
C ALA A 5 -6.34 8.92 -0.91
N PHE A 6 -5.73 7.86 -1.45
CA PHE A 6 -4.27 7.73 -1.48
C PHE A 6 -3.56 8.92 -2.16
N LYS A 7 -4.11 9.42 -3.28
CA LYS A 7 -3.57 10.62 -3.93
C LYS A 7 -3.64 11.85 -3.01
N LYS A 8 -4.76 12.07 -2.31
CA LYS A 8 -4.88 13.16 -1.32
C LYS A 8 -3.90 13.02 -0.17
N ALA A 9 -3.58 11.80 0.27
CA ALA A 9 -2.54 11.59 1.28
C ALA A 9 -1.14 11.92 0.77
N LEU A 10 -0.83 11.54 -0.47
CA LEU A 10 0.47 11.87 -1.07
C LEU A 10 0.60 13.38 -1.29
N ASP A 11 -0.43 14.03 -1.84
CA ASP A 11 -0.45 15.47 -2.05
C ASP A 11 -0.29 16.23 -0.71
N ALA A 12 -0.97 15.76 0.35
CA ALA A 12 -0.86 16.37 1.68
C ALA A 12 0.44 16.05 2.43
N LEU A 13 1.09 14.92 2.12
CA LEU A 13 2.43 14.60 2.58
C LEU A 13 3.45 15.56 1.95
N ASP A 14 3.35 15.83 0.65
CA ASP A 14 4.22 16.80 -0.05
C ASP A 14 4.06 18.22 0.53
N ASP A 15 2.82 18.64 0.82
CA ASP A 15 2.54 19.92 1.50
C ASP A 15 3.15 19.97 2.91
N TYR A 16 3.10 18.87 3.67
CA TYR A 16 3.64 18.79 5.04
C TYR A 16 5.17 18.96 5.09
N TYR A 17 5.90 18.33 4.16
CA TYR A 17 7.36 18.44 4.11
C TYR A 17 7.85 19.80 3.59
N THR A 18 6.95 20.64 3.09
CA THR A 18 7.28 22.00 2.66
C THR A 18 7.46 22.96 3.84
N ASP A 19 6.75 22.76 4.96
CA ASP A 19 6.90 23.55 6.21
C ASP A 19 6.42 22.76 7.44
N PRO A 20 7.28 21.92 8.05
CA PRO A 20 6.85 21.03 9.13
C PRO A 20 6.60 21.81 10.44
N PRO A 21 5.43 21.64 11.09
CA PRO A 21 5.16 22.27 12.37
C PRO A 21 6.09 21.76 13.47
N LYS A 22 6.56 22.66 14.34
CA LYS A 22 7.37 22.30 15.52
C LYS A 22 6.54 21.45 16.50
N ILE A 23 6.97 20.21 16.70
CA ILE A 23 6.33 19.26 17.63
C ILE A 23 6.76 19.61 19.07
N PHE A 24 5.80 19.73 19.99
CA PHE A 24 6.03 19.97 21.42
C PHE A 24 6.03 18.65 22.22
N PRO A 25 6.81 18.53 23.33
CA PRO A 25 7.33 17.23 23.80
C PRO A 25 6.46 16.46 24.81
N SER A 26 5.27 16.93 25.21
CA SER A 26 4.58 16.38 26.39
C SER A 26 3.28 15.68 26.04
N GLN A 27 3.35 14.44 25.56
CA GLN A 27 2.19 13.59 25.34
C GLN A 27 2.54 12.10 25.58
N LEU A 28 2.08 11.57 26.72
CA LEU A 28 2.49 10.31 27.34
C LEU A 28 2.05 9.04 26.55
N GLU A 29 3.07 8.25 26.25
CA GLU A 29 3.20 6.95 25.59
C GLU A 29 2.70 6.78 24.14
N PHE A 30 1.42 6.92 23.77
CA PHE A 30 1.01 6.96 22.34
C PHE A 30 -0.32 7.71 22.20
N LEU A 31 -0.30 9.06 22.25
CA LEU A 31 -1.49 9.93 22.17
C LEU A 31 -2.08 10.08 20.75
N TYR A 32 -2.14 8.96 20.02
CA TYR A 32 -2.72 8.91 18.70
C TYR A 32 -4.20 8.54 18.78
N ILE A 33 -4.95 8.89 17.72
CA ILE A 33 -6.36 8.47 17.60
C ILE A 33 -6.48 6.95 17.73
N ASN A 34 -7.56 6.47 18.34
CA ASN A 34 -7.85 5.04 18.58
C ASN A 34 -9.17 4.59 17.92
N SER A 35 -9.74 5.46 17.10
CA SER A 35 -10.88 5.16 16.26
C SER A 35 -10.86 5.98 14.99
N PHE A 36 -11.56 5.51 13.98
CA PHE A 36 -11.76 6.24 12.74
C PHE A 36 -13.07 5.87 12.07
N THR A 37 -13.59 6.76 11.24
CA THR A 37 -14.81 6.52 10.47
C THR A 37 -14.46 6.42 8.99
N PRO A 38 -14.62 5.25 8.34
CA PRO A 38 -14.48 5.09 6.90
C PRO A 38 -15.46 6.02 6.18
N ILE A 39 -14.98 6.75 5.17
CA ILE A 39 -15.81 7.61 4.31
C ILE A 39 -17.02 6.86 3.69
N PRO A 40 -16.92 5.58 3.24
CA PRO A 40 -18.07 4.94 2.59
C PRO A 40 -19.11 4.34 3.56
N ASN A 41 -18.75 4.04 4.82
CA ASN A 41 -19.57 3.16 5.66
C ASN A 41 -20.11 3.83 6.94
N GLU A 42 -19.66 5.04 7.30
CA GLU A 42 -20.03 5.80 8.52
C GLU A 42 -19.88 5.07 9.88
N THR A 43 -19.54 3.78 9.87
CA THR A 43 -19.33 2.98 11.07
C THR A 43 -17.95 3.27 11.64
N SER A 44 -17.92 3.88 12.82
CA SER A 44 -16.68 4.08 13.57
C SER A 44 -16.00 2.73 13.87
N ILE A 45 -14.79 2.56 13.38
CA ILE A 45 -13.91 1.43 13.68
C ILE A 45 -13.03 1.83 14.85
N GLN A 46 -13.08 1.06 15.93
CA GLN A 46 -12.20 1.23 17.08
C GLN A 46 -11.06 0.23 17.04
N PHE A 47 -9.89 0.66 17.51
CA PHE A 47 -8.70 -0.17 17.57
C PHE A 47 -7.84 0.19 18.79
N SER A 48 -6.94 -0.71 19.17
CA SER A 48 -5.95 -0.51 20.22
C SER A 48 -4.55 -0.69 19.65
N TYR A 49 -3.61 0.18 20.02
CA TYR A 49 -2.21 -0.01 19.69
C TYR A 49 -1.65 -1.19 20.49
N LEU A 50 -1.06 -2.16 19.79
CA LEU A 50 -0.38 -3.29 20.43
C LEU A 50 1.12 -3.02 20.57
N LYS A 51 1.76 -2.58 19.47
CA LYS A 51 3.21 -2.43 19.41
C LYS A 51 3.62 -1.46 18.30
N GLN A 52 4.63 -0.62 18.55
CA GLN A 52 5.35 0.10 17.49
C GLN A 52 6.35 -0.85 16.82
N LEU A 53 6.26 -1.01 15.50
CA LEU A 53 7.08 -1.97 14.76
C LEU A 53 8.51 -1.45 14.49
N HIS A 54 8.67 -0.13 14.43
CA HIS A 54 9.96 0.53 14.22
C HIS A 54 10.03 1.81 15.05
N GLU A 55 11.08 1.98 15.86
CA GLU A 55 11.23 3.12 16.77
C GLU A 55 11.32 4.48 16.03
N ASP A 56 11.87 4.48 14.82
CA ASP A 56 12.09 5.65 13.97
C ASP A 56 10.90 5.96 13.03
N LYS A 57 9.86 5.12 13.02
CA LYS A 57 8.70 5.27 12.13
C LYS A 57 7.40 5.23 12.90
N LEU A 58 6.40 5.97 12.42
CA LEU A 58 5.03 5.91 12.93
C LEU A 58 4.28 4.70 12.36
N LEU A 59 4.86 3.50 12.50
CA LEU A 59 4.27 2.23 12.07
C LEU A 59 3.89 1.38 13.30
N PHE A 60 2.62 1.03 13.39
CA PHE A 60 2.05 0.37 14.55
C PHE A 60 1.29 -0.89 14.15
N LEU A 61 1.48 -1.95 14.92
CA LEU A 61 0.56 -3.07 14.97
C LEU A 61 -0.62 -2.69 15.87
N VAL A 62 -1.83 -2.88 15.37
CA VAL A 62 -3.07 -2.54 16.06
C VAL A 62 -4.01 -3.75 16.09
N GLU A 63 -4.81 -3.83 17.14
CA GLU A 63 -5.92 -4.78 17.24
C GLU A 63 -7.24 -4.04 17.01
N GLN A 64 -8.02 -4.47 16.03
CA GLN A 64 -9.34 -3.92 15.79
C GLN A 64 -10.34 -4.56 16.76
N LYS A 65 -11.18 -3.74 17.40
CA LYS A 65 -12.19 -4.22 18.36
C LYS A 65 -13.45 -4.81 17.71
N SER A 66 -13.60 -4.69 16.39
CA SER A 66 -14.76 -5.17 15.63
C SER A 66 -14.32 -6.19 14.56
N ASN A 67 -15.15 -7.19 14.28
CA ASN A 67 -14.87 -8.26 13.28
C ASN A 67 -15.01 -7.82 11.80
N ASN A 68 -15.02 -6.52 11.50
CA ASN A 68 -15.14 -6.05 10.12
C ASN A 68 -13.78 -6.11 9.43
N ASN A 69 -13.68 -6.81 8.30
CA ASN A 69 -12.50 -6.73 7.45
C ASN A 69 -12.26 -5.27 7.05
N VAL A 70 -11.09 -4.74 7.40
CA VAL A 70 -10.68 -3.38 7.03
C VAL A 70 -9.85 -3.46 5.75
N PRO A 71 -10.41 -3.11 4.58
CA PRO A 71 -9.58 -2.81 3.42
C PRO A 71 -8.67 -1.61 3.75
N LYS A 72 -7.60 -1.40 2.97
CA LYS A 72 -6.74 -0.21 3.15
C LYS A 72 -7.57 1.06 3.16
N GLN A 73 -7.45 1.82 4.24
CA GLN A 73 -8.19 3.06 4.42
C GLN A 73 -7.24 4.19 4.74
N LEU A 74 -7.46 5.31 4.06
CA LEU A 74 -6.82 6.55 4.39
C LEU A 74 -7.76 7.38 5.26
N LEU A 75 -7.20 7.92 6.34
CA LEU A 75 -7.91 8.70 7.32
C LEU A 75 -7.19 10.03 7.52
N ASN A 76 -7.97 11.09 7.59
CA ASN A 76 -7.46 12.41 7.98
C ASN A 76 -7.50 12.47 9.51
N VAL A 77 -6.38 12.79 10.13
CA VAL A 77 -6.28 12.95 11.59
C VAL A 77 -5.85 14.39 11.91
N PRO A 78 -6.06 14.87 13.16
CA PRO A 78 -5.73 16.24 13.52
C PRO A 78 -4.28 16.62 13.15
N GLY A 79 -4.07 17.89 12.81
CA GLY A 79 -2.74 18.41 12.45
C GLY A 79 -2.29 18.10 11.01
N ARG A 80 -3.24 17.86 10.10
CA ARG A 80 -2.99 17.51 8.68
C ARG A 80 -2.22 16.20 8.49
N TRP A 81 -2.25 15.34 9.49
CA TRP A 81 -1.67 14.01 9.40
C TRP A 81 -2.62 13.06 8.68
N HIS A 82 -2.01 12.06 8.05
CA HIS A 82 -2.69 10.99 7.36
C HIS A 82 -2.37 9.66 8.02
N MET A 83 -3.41 8.89 8.35
CA MET A 83 -3.25 7.52 8.84
C MET A 83 -3.69 6.55 7.75
N ILE A 84 -2.81 5.61 7.43
CA ILE A 84 -3.09 4.50 6.53
C ILE A 84 -3.26 3.25 7.38
N VAL A 85 -4.47 2.73 7.45
CA VAL A 85 -4.76 1.44 8.07
C VAL A 85 -4.75 0.39 6.97
N MET A 86 -4.01 -0.70 7.15
CA MET A 86 -3.90 -1.79 6.20
C MET A 86 -3.95 -3.13 6.92
N GLU A 87 -4.22 -4.19 6.16
CA GLU A 87 -4.18 -5.55 6.67
C GLU A 87 -2.78 -5.90 7.18
N ASN A 88 -2.71 -6.78 8.19
CA ASN A 88 -1.44 -7.33 8.62
C ASN A 88 -0.98 -8.37 7.59
N LEU A 89 0.22 -8.16 7.03
CA LEU A 89 0.85 -9.01 6.03
C LEU A 89 2.03 -9.82 6.59
N ASP A 90 2.14 -9.99 7.91
CA ASP A 90 3.25 -10.74 8.56
C ASP A 90 3.39 -12.20 8.09
N ASN A 91 2.33 -12.77 7.50
CA ASN A 91 2.30 -14.12 6.93
C ASN A 91 2.46 -14.15 5.40
N TYR A 92 2.90 -13.04 4.81
CA TYR A 92 3.24 -12.93 3.39
C TYR A 92 4.75 -12.92 3.20
N GLU A 93 5.17 -13.39 2.04
CA GLU A 93 6.56 -13.38 1.61
C GLU A 93 6.76 -12.38 0.47
N HIS A 94 7.93 -11.74 0.44
CA HIS A 94 8.35 -10.97 -0.73
C HIS A 94 8.62 -11.91 -1.90
N LEU A 95 8.19 -11.49 -3.10
CA LEU A 95 8.58 -12.18 -4.32
C LEU A 95 10.12 -12.22 -4.39
N SER A 96 10.69 -13.40 -4.58
CA SER A 96 12.13 -13.57 -4.76
C SER A 96 12.45 -14.10 -6.16
N LEU A 97 13.72 -14.08 -6.55
CA LEU A 97 14.17 -14.63 -7.84
C LEU A 97 13.78 -16.10 -8.05
N HIS A 98 13.57 -16.85 -6.97
CA HIS A 98 13.34 -18.30 -6.99
C HIS A 98 11.92 -18.67 -6.55
N VAL A 99 10.90 -18.01 -7.10
CA VAL A 99 9.50 -18.42 -6.89
C VAL A 99 9.04 -19.46 -7.92
N SER A 100 8.07 -20.28 -7.50
CA SER A 100 7.49 -21.34 -8.32
C SER A 100 6.74 -20.77 -9.54
N THR A 101 6.51 -21.62 -10.54
CA THR A 101 5.78 -21.24 -11.76
C THR A 101 4.34 -20.84 -11.44
N GLU A 102 3.75 -21.45 -10.42
CA GLU A 102 2.41 -21.16 -9.92
C GLU A 102 2.34 -19.74 -9.35
N VAL A 103 3.32 -19.33 -8.54
CA VAL A 103 3.39 -17.96 -8.00
C VAL A 103 3.52 -16.94 -9.12
N LYS A 104 4.39 -17.20 -10.11
CA LYS A 104 4.54 -16.35 -11.30
C LYS A 104 3.23 -16.26 -12.09
N GLY A 105 2.52 -17.38 -12.25
CA GLY A 105 1.23 -17.44 -12.93
C GLY A 105 0.16 -16.62 -12.21
N ALA A 106 0.06 -16.76 -10.89
CA ALA A 106 -0.88 -16.00 -10.05
C ALA A 106 -0.62 -14.49 -10.13
N PHE A 107 0.65 -14.09 -10.12
CA PHE A 107 1.03 -12.68 -10.28
C PHE A 107 0.65 -12.13 -11.65
N LYS A 108 0.98 -12.82 -12.75
CA LYS A 108 0.59 -12.41 -14.10
C LYS A 108 -0.92 -12.26 -14.24
N GLU A 109 -1.67 -13.18 -13.65
CA GLU A 109 -3.13 -13.13 -13.66
C GLU A 109 -3.66 -11.93 -12.85
N ALA A 110 -3.03 -11.59 -11.72
CA ALA A 110 -3.38 -10.42 -10.93
C ALA A 110 -3.11 -9.11 -11.69
N VAL A 111 -1.95 -8.99 -12.36
CA VAL A 111 -1.61 -7.85 -13.22
C VAL A 111 -2.60 -7.73 -14.38
N ARG A 112 -2.93 -8.85 -15.05
CA ARG A 112 -3.92 -8.86 -16.13
C ARG A 112 -5.31 -8.39 -15.67
N LYS A 113 -5.75 -8.80 -14.49
CA LYS A 113 -7.03 -8.33 -13.90
C LYS A 113 -6.98 -6.84 -13.59
N MET A 114 -5.86 -6.34 -13.06
CA MET A 114 -5.66 -4.91 -12.82
C MET A 114 -5.76 -4.11 -14.13
N HIS A 115 -5.05 -4.54 -15.17
CA HIS A 115 -5.10 -3.94 -16.51
C HIS A 115 -6.51 -3.97 -17.10
N GLY A 116 -7.21 -5.09 -16.99
CA GLY A 116 -8.60 -5.25 -17.45
C GLY A 116 -9.60 -4.31 -16.75
N ALA A 117 -9.26 -3.84 -15.55
CA ALA A 117 -10.02 -2.84 -14.80
C ALA A 117 -9.58 -1.38 -15.09
N GLY A 118 -8.64 -1.18 -16.02
CA GLY A 118 -8.13 0.14 -16.41
C GLY A 118 -7.08 0.73 -15.47
N PHE A 119 -6.44 -0.11 -14.65
CA PHE A 119 -5.41 0.30 -13.70
C PHE A 119 -4.02 -0.18 -14.15
N LEU A 120 -2.97 0.55 -13.77
CA LEU A 120 -1.55 0.24 -14.05
C LEU A 120 -0.76 0.36 -12.75
N HIS A 121 0.27 -0.47 -12.49
CA HIS A 121 1.01 -0.35 -11.22
C HIS A 121 2.03 0.77 -11.25
N ASP A 122 2.83 0.90 -12.32
CA ASP A 122 4.01 1.80 -12.47
C ASP A 122 5.31 1.38 -11.78
N ASN A 123 5.25 0.41 -10.88
CA ASN A 123 6.37 0.05 -10.04
C ASN A 123 6.33 -1.43 -9.62
N LEU A 124 5.91 -2.32 -10.52
CA LEU A 124 5.99 -3.76 -10.31
C LEU A 124 7.44 -4.16 -10.11
N ARG A 125 7.76 -4.60 -8.91
CA ARG A 125 9.07 -5.07 -8.49
C ARG A 125 8.89 -6.12 -7.42
N ASP A 126 9.85 -7.02 -7.31
CA ASP A 126 9.96 -8.00 -6.26
C ASP A 126 9.68 -7.44 -4.84
N LEU A 127 10.24 -6.27 -4.53
CA LEU A 127 10.04 -5.58 -3.25
C LEU A 127 8.61 -5.07 -3.01
N ASN A 128 7.84 -4.84 -4.07
CA ASN A 128 6.47 -4.34 -4.01
C ASN A 128 5.42 -5.46 -4.16
N ILE A 129 5.87 -6.71 -4.28
CA ILE A 129 4.99 -7.86 -4.46
C ILE A 129 5.09 -8.74 -3.23
N LEU A 130 3.97 -8.87 -2.55
CA LEU A 130 3.79 -9.79 -1.44
C LEU A 130 2.86 -10.92 -1.88
N TYR A 131 3.19 -12.16 -1.52
CA TYR A 131 2.35 -13.31 -1.80
C TYR A 131 2.22 -14.20 -0.57
N GLN A 132 1.14 -14.97 -0.53
CA GLN A 132 0.94 -16.00 0.47
C GLN A 132 0.59 -17.32 -0.23
N ILE A 133 1.23 -18.39 0.22
CA ILE A 133 0.85 -19.75 -0.17
C ILE A 133 -0.25 -20.21 0.79
N LYS A 134 -1.47 -20.35 0.27
CA LYS A 134 -2.58 -20.92 1.02
C LYS A 134 -2.66 -22.42 0.72
N LYS A 135 -2.42 -23.23 1.74
CA LYS A 135 -2.69 -24.68 1.67
C LYS A 135 -4.17 -24.91 1.95
N LYS A 136 -4.92 -25.39 0.96
CA LYS A 136 -6.32 -25.79 1.15
C LYS A 136 -6.52 -27.20 0.61
N ASP A 137 -6.89 -28.14 1.48
CA ASP A 137 -7.32 -29.49 1.11
C ASP A 137 -6.37 -30.21 0.13
N ASN A 138 -5.07 -30.29 0.46
CA ASN A 138 -3.99 -30.86 -0.38
C ASN A 138 -3.72 -30.17 -1.73
N ASN A 139 -4.35 -29.03 -2.02
CA ASN A 139 -3.98 -28.17 -3.15
C ASN A 139 -3.27 -26.91 -2.63
N GLU A 140 -2.13 -26.59 -3.24
CA GLU A 140 -1.41 -25.34 -3.01
C GLU A 140 -2.00 -24.26 -3.93
N GLY A 141 -2.57 -23.22 -3.32
CA GLY A 141 -3.03 -22.02 -4.03
C GLY A 141 -2.12 -20.84 -3.71
N VAL A 142 -1.79 -20.03 -4.72
CA VAL A 142 -1.05 -18.79 -4.50
C VAL A 142 -2.01 -17.61 -4.60
N GLU A 143 -2.02 -16.79 -3.56
CA GLU A 143 -2.71 -15.51 -3.58
C GLU A 143 -1.65 -14.40 -3.70
N ALA A 144 -1.71 -13.65 -4.79
CA ALA A 144 -1.00 -12.39 -4.90
C ALA A 144 -1.66 -11.42 -3.90
N GLY A 145 -0.94 -11.04 -2.85
CA GLY A 145 -1.50 -10.30 -1.74
C GLY A 145 -1.96 -8.92 -2.16
N ARG A 146 -1.09 -8.17 -2.85
CA ARG A 146 -1.41 -6.79 -3.21
C ARG A 146 -0.55 -6.20 -4.32
N ILE A 147 -1.21 -5.49 -5.22
CA ILE A 147 -0.64 -4.71 -6.32
C ILE A 147 -1.27 -3.32 -6.18
N ASP A 148 -0.48 -2.32 -5.75
CA ASP A 148 -0.95 -0.93 -5.73
C ASP A 148 -0.97 -0.40 -7.18
N TYR A 149 -1.80 0.58 -7.51
CA TYR A 149 -1.91 1.09 -8.89
C TYR A 149 -1.96 2.59 -8.96
N THR A 150 -1.66 3.15 -10.12
CA THR A 150 -1.71 4.57 -10.49
C THR A 150 -2.43 4.74 -11.84
N THR A 151 -2.80 5.96 -12.19
CA THR A 151 -3.74 6.20 -13.30
C THR A 151 -3.25 7.12 -14.40
N THR A 152 -2.06 7.73 -14.33
CA THR A 152 -1.74 8.74 -15.37
C THR A 152 -0.29 8.83 -15.81
N ARG A 153 0.67 9.10 -14.92
CA ARG A 153 2.06 9.41 -15.33
C ARG A 153 3.07 8.96 -14.29
N TYR A 154 4.28 8.65 -14.74
CA TYR A 154 5.41 8.49 -13.84
C TYR A 154 5.71 9.78 -13.09
N SER A 155 6.14 9.63 -11.84
CA SER A 155 6.70 10.74 -11.07
C SER A 155 7.81 11.45 -11.87
N SER A 156 7.98 12.76 -11.65
CA SER A 156 9.12 13.51 -12.16
C SER A 156 10.46 12.96 -11.64
N TYR A 157 10.43 12.22 -10.53
CA TYR A 157 11.59 11.66 -9.84
C TYR A 157 11.65 10.13 -9.94
N LEU A 158 11.77 9.59 -11.16
CA LEU A 158 12.06 8.18 -11.34
C LEU A 158 13.49 7.85 -10.88
N ASN A 159 13.62 6.85 -10.01
CA ASN A 159 14.92 6.33 -9.62
C ASN A 159 15.61 5.66 -10.83
N PRO A 160 16.75 6.18 -11.33
CA PRO A 160 17.40 5.68 -12.54
C PRO A 160 18.07 4.31 -12.35
N LYS A 161 18.23 3.83 -11.11
CA LYS A 161 18.84 2.52 -10.81
C LYS A 161 17.89 1.35 -11.04
N ILE A 162 16.60 1.61 -11.19
CA ILE A 162 15.60 0.58 -11.45
C ILE A 162 15.48 0.41 -12.97
N LYS A 163 15.74 -0.81 -13.44
CA LYS A 163 15.52 -1.20 -14.83
C LYS A 163 14.03 -1.07 -15.16
N ARG A 164 13.70 -0.46 -16.29
CA ARG A 164 12.33 -0.27 -16.78
C ARG A 164 12.26 -0.50 -18.28
N HIS A 165 11.02 -0.55 -18.79
CA HIS A 165 10.78 -0.48 -20.21
C HIS A 165 11.44 0.77 -20.82
N HIS A 166 11.88 0.69 -22.07
CA HIS A 166 12.81 1.67 -22.66
C HIS A 166 12.20 3.07 -22.86
N ASP A 167 10.87 3.18 -22.95
CA ASP A 167 10.13 4.45 -23.05
C ASP A 167 9.48 4.90 -21.71
N ALA A 168 9.77 4.20 -20.61
CA ALA A 168 9.30 4.55 -19.27
C ALA A 168 10.16 5.67 -18.66
N HIS A 169 9.73 6.92 -18.86
CA HIS A 169 10.46 8.12 -18.42
C HIS A 169 9.67 8.98 -17.43
N SER A 170 10.40 9.80 -16.66
CA SER A 170 9.81 10.75 -15.71
C SER A 170 8.79 11.68 -16.38
N GLY A 171 7.58 11.78 -15.81
CA GLY A 171 6.50 12.62 -16.34
C GLY A 171 5.78 12.04 -17.57
N TYR A 172 6.21 10.90 -18.10
CA TYR A 172 5.57 10.25 -19.25
C TYR A 172 4.38 9.42 -18.80
N GLN A 173 3.45 9.19 -19.74
CA GLN A 173 2.29 8.34 -19.50
C GLN A 173 2.73 6.91 -19.22
N ILE A 174 2.12 6.28 -18.21
CA ILE A 174 2.35 4.87 -17.90
C ILE A 174 1.49 4.03 -18.85
N LYS A 175 2.04 2.92 -19.33
CA LYS A 175 1.35 2.00 -20.23
C LYS A 175 1.40 0.56 -19.70
N GLN A 176 0.54 -0.31 -20.22
CA GLN A 176 0.49 -1.72 -19.83
C GLN A 176 1.82 -2.43 -20.11
N GLU A 177 2.47 -2.09 -21.23
CA GLU A 177 3.75 -2.67 -21.63
C GLU A 177 4.88 -2.36 -20.64
N HIS A 178 4.72 -1.31 -19.83
CA HIS A 178 5.70 -0.99 -18.80
C HIS A 178 5.59 -1.94 -17.59
N ASP A 179 4.37 -2.34 -17.25
CA ASP A 179 4.11 -3.33 -16.21
C ASP A 179 4.51 -4.72 -16.72
N ASP A 180 4.18 -5.06 -17.98
CA ASP A 180 4.51 -6.36 -18.60
C ASP A 180 6.02 -6.60 -18.77
N TYR A 181 6.81 -5.53 -18.80
CA TYR A 181 8.26 -5.60 -18.87
C TYR A 181 8.91 -6.10 -17.57
N MET A 182 8.25 -5.86 -16.43
CA MET A 182 8.79 -6.14 -15.09
C MET A 182 8.54 -7.59 -14.68
#